data_AF-A0A7X4YI99-F1
#
_entry.id   AF-A0A7X4YI99-F1
#
_cell.length_a   1.000
_cell.length_b   1.000
_cell.length_c   1.000
_cell.angle_alpha   90.00
_cell.angle_beta   90.00
_cell.angle_gamma   90.00
#
_symmetry.space_group_name_H-M   'P 1'
#
loop_
_entity.id
_entity.type
_entity.pdbx_description
1 polymer ?
#
loop_
_entity_poly.entity_id
_entity_poly.type
_entity_poly.pdbx_seq_one_letter_code
_entity_poly.pdbx_strand_id
1 'polypeptide(L)'
;MTEQDAYIQKMEAEQREATARFREIEAQADLADSEDTLDVLTGARAFNDDVNREIQALRRADQRDWDRVKAGAEKAHSRFREHLDRAGTRWAELREGYSRQREAELKELGAQMDGWVAAHKRSRAEDSLLTREELDFITRGLKNSGELLKNLRNARGHVWKTARDQYEANWRELQERSRRIRADGALDESGASPP
;
A
#
# COMPACT_ATOMS: atom_id res chain seq x y z
N MET A 1 28.09 -30.22 -16.23
CA MET A 1 27.52 -29.40 -15.14
C MET A 1 27.91 -30.07 -13.84
N THR A 2 28.67 -29.40 -13.01
CA THR A 2 29.17 -29.95 -11.74
C THR A 2 28.14 -29.77 -10.62
N GLU A 3 28.27 -30.51 -9.52
CA GLU A 3 27.44 -30.29 -8.31
C GLU A 3 27.58 -28.85 -7.77
N GLN A 4 28.75 -28.26 -7.94
CA GLN A 4 29.04 -26.87 -7.58
C GLN A 4 28.24 -25.89 -8.44
N ASP A 5 28.18 -26.11 -9.75
CA ASP A 5 27.37 -25.30 -10.68
C ASP A 5 25.88 -25.37 -10.35
N ALA A 6 25.38 -26.57 -10.06
CA ALA A 6 23.98 -26.79 -9.70
C ALA A 6 23.62 -26.07 -8.39
N TYR A 7 24.51 -26.10 -7.40
CA TYR A 7 24.34 -25.39 -6.15
C TYR A 7 24.32 -23.86 -6.34
N ILE A 8 25.24 -23.31 -7.15
CA ILE A 8 25.26 -21.87 -7.47
C ILE A 8 23.97 -21.45 -8.16
N GLN A 9 23.50 -22.23 -9.15
CA GLN A 9 22.23 -21.94 -9.83
C GLN A 9 21.04 -21.92 -8.88
N LYS A 10 20.99 -22.86 -7.92
CA LYS A 10 19.96 -22.88 -6.88
C LYS A 10 20.01 -21.61 -6.02
N MET A 11 21.19 -21.25 -5.51
CA MET A 11 21.37 -20.05 -4.69
C MET A 11 20.98 -18.77 -5.44
N GLU A 12 21.28 -18.68 -6.73
CA GLU A 12 20.87 -17.54 -7.57
C GLU A 12 19.36 -17.48 -7.80
N ALA A 13 18.70 -18.63 -7.93
CA ALA A 13 17.24 -18.69 -8.05
C ALA A 13 16.58 -18.21 -6.75
N GLU A 14 17.04 -18.70 -5.60
CA GLU A 14 16.56 -18.27 -4.28
C GLU A 14 16.81 -16.76 -4.07
N GLN A 15 18.00 -16.26 -4.46
CA GLN A 15 18.32 -14.84 -4.36
C GLN A 15 17.45 -13.97 -5.27
N ARG A 16 17.08 -14.44 -6.46
CA ARG A 16 16.15 -13.72 -7.34
C ARG A 16 14.76 -13.61 -6.71
N GLU A 17 14.26 -14.68 -6.11
CA GLU A 17 12.99 -14.67 -5.38
C GLU A 17 13.03 -13.70 -4.19
N ALA A 18 14.09 -13.77 -3.37
CA ALA A 18 14.28 -12.88 -2.23
C ALA A 18 14.40 -11.41 -2.65
N THR A 19 15.11 -11.13 -3.76
CA THR A 19 15.21 -9.78 -4.34
C THR A 19 13.88 -9.27 -4.87
N ALA A 20 13.05 -10.14 -5.47
CA ALA A 20 11.71 -9.76 -5.91
C ALA A 20 10.82 -9.37 -4.72
N ARG A 21 10.86 -10.15 -3.63
CA ARG A 21 10.20 -9.79 -2.36
C ARG A 21 10.71 -8.47 -1.80
N PHE A 22 12.02 -8.24 -1.82
CA PHE A 22 12.59 -6.97 -1.36
C PHE A 22 12.05 -5.79 -2.18
N ARG A 23 11.99 -5.91 -3.51
CA ARG A 23 11.43 -4.87 -4.39
C ARG A 23 9.94 -4.63 -4.16
N GLU A 24 9.17 -5.67 -3.82
CA GLU A 24 7.78 -5.51 -3.41
C GLU A 24 7.66 -4.68 -2.13
N ILE A 25 8.53 -4.94 -1.15
CA ILE A 25 8.59 -4.20 0.10
C ILE A 25 9.04 -2.74 -0.14
N GLU A 26 10.06 -2.52 -0.99
CA GLU A 26 10.54 -1.18 -1.35
C GLU A 26 9.48 -0.35 -2.08
N ALA A 27 8.66 -0.97 -2.93
CA ALA A 27 7.54 -0.29 -3.60
C ALA A 27 6.46 0.21 -2.63
N GLN A 28 6.47 -0.26 -1.38
CA GLN A 28 5.55 0.13 -0.32
C GLN A 28 6.15 1.19 0.62
N ALA A 29 7.37 1.67 0.34
CA ALA A 29 8.07 2.67 1.15
C ALA A 29 7.26 3.94 1.41
N ASP A 30 6.38 4.31 0.47
CA ASP A 30 5.48 5.47 0.57
C ASP A 30 4.41 5.34 1.69
N LEU A 31 4.38 4.23 2.46
CA LEU A 31 3.60 4.08 3.70
C LEU A 31 4.44 4.29 4.96
N ALA A 32 5.76 4.42 4.85
CA ALA A 32 6.61 4.68 6.01
C ALA A 32 6.38 6.11 6.49
N ASP A 33 5.77 6.23 7.66
CA ASP A 33 5.60 7.51 8.36
C ASP A 33 6.77 7.82 9.31
N SER A 34 7.81 6.95 9.36
CA SER A 34 8.97 7.13 10.24
C SER A 34 10.29 6.66 9.64
N GLU A 35 11.39 7.31 10.05
CA GLU A 35 12.77 6.94 9.68
C GLU A 35 13.09 5.49 10.08
N ASP A 36 12.64 5.05 11.26
CA ASP A 36 12.79 3.65 11.71
C ASP A 36 12.16 2.63 10.74
N THR A 37 11.15 3.03 9.98
CA THR A 37 10.48 2.17 8.99
C THR A 37 11.27 2.13 7.69
N LEU A 38 11.91 3.24 7.31
CA LEU A 38 12.82 3.33 6.17
C LEU A 38 14.15 2.61 6.44
N ASP A 39 14.63 2.60 7.68
CA ASP A 39 15.86 1.89 8.07
C ASP A 39 15.76 0.36 7.83
N VAL A 40 14.56 -0.20 7.89
CA VAL A 40 14.32 -1.61 7.53
C VAL A 40 14.64 -1.86 6.04
N LEU A 41 14.35 -0.90 5.16
CA LEU A 41 14.67 -0.97 3.73
C LEU A 41 16.17 -0.80 3.48
N THR A 42 16.80 0.14 4.19
CA THR A 42 18.25 0.38 4.10
C THR A 42 19.03 -0.86 4.53
N GLY A 43 18.64 -1.48 5.65
CA GLY A 43 19.23 -2.74 6.10
C GLY A 43 19.05 -3.89 5.11
N ALA A 44 17.86 -4.00 4.50
CA ALA A 44 17.57 -5.02 3.51
C ALA A 44 18.41 -4.87 2.22
N ARG A 45 18.70 -3.63 1.78
CA ARG A 45 19.61 -3.37 0.65
C ARG A 45 21.04 -3.83 0.97
N ALA A 46 21.55 -3.49 2.16
CA ALA A 46 22.88 -3.93 2.59
C ALA A 46 23.01 -5.47 2.64
N PHE A 47 22.00 -6.16 3.17
CA PHE A 47 21.98 -7.63 3.17
C PHE A 47 21.89 -8.24 1.76
N ASN A 48 21.15 -7.61 0.83
CA ASN A 48 21.09 -8.06 -0.56
C ASN A 48 22.48 -7.98 -1.24
N ASP A 49 23.18 -6.87 -1.04
CA ASP A 49 24.52 -6.64 -1.58
C ASP A 49 25.53 -7.64 -1.00
N ASP A 50 25.44 -7.93 0.30
CA ASP A 50 26.25 -8.96 0.96
C ASP A 50 26.01 -10.36 0.34
N VAL A 51 24.75 -10.76 0.12
CA VAL A 51 24.45 -12.05 -0.53
C VAL A 51 25.01 -12.09 -1.95
N ASN A 52 24.85 -11.02 -2.72
CA ASN A 52 25.40 -10.95 -4.08
C ASN A 52 26.92 -11.08 -4.07
N ARG A 53 27.61 -10.45 -3.10
CA ARG A 53 29.06 -10.57 -2.93
C ARG A 53 29.47 -12.01 -2.64
N GLU A 54 28.78 -12.68 -1.72
CA GLU A 54 29.11 -14.08 -1.35
C GLU A 54 28.82 -15.07 -2.49
N ILE A 55 27.76 -14.84 -3.29
CA ILE A 55 27.49 -15.64 -4.51
C ILE A 55 28.60 -15.47 -5.55
N GLN A 56 29.11 -14.23 -5.74
CA GLN A 56 30.25 -14.01 -6.62
C GLN A 56 31.54 -14.63 -6.08
N ALA A 57 31.73 -14.65 -4.76
CA ALA A 57 32.85 -15.34 -4.13
C ALA A 57 32.77 -16.85 -4.36
N LEU A 58 31.58 -17.46 -4.23
CA LEU A 58 31.30 -18.86 -4.53
C LEU A 58 31.72 -19.22 -5.97
N ARG A 59 31.35 -18.40 -6.96
CA ARG A 59 31.71 -18.62 -8.38
C ARG A 59 33.22 -18.60 -8.63
N ARG A 60 34.00 -17.93 -7.78
CA ARG A 60 35.46 -17.81 -7.90
C ARG A 60 36.21 -18.76 -7.00
N ALA A 61 35.51 -19.46 -6.11
CA ALA A 61 36.11 -20.34 -5.12
C ALA A 61 36.68 -21.59 -5.79
N ASP A 62 37.93 -21.86 -5.48
CA ASP A 62 38.61 -23.10 -5.80
C ASP A 62 38.27 -24.20 -4.77
N GLN A 63 38.58 -25.45 -5.12
CA GLN A 63 38.05 -26.64 -4.44
C GLN A 63 38.43 -26.74 -2.96
N ARG A 64 39.51 -26.07 -2.54
CA ARG A 64 39.98 -26.02 -1.14
C ARG A 64 39.20 -25.03 -0.27
N ASP A 65 38.73 -23.94 -0.89
CA ASP A 65 38.01 -22.87 -0.19
C ASP A 65 36.50 -22.98 -0.34
N TRP A 66 36.03 -23.87 -1.22
CA TRP A 66 34.62 -24.06 -1.56
C TRP A 66 33.70 -24.18 -0.33
N ASP A 67 34.00 -25.07 0.61
CA ASP A 67 33.12 -25.29 1.78
C ASP A 67 33.06 -24.07 2.70
N ARG A 68 34.19 -23.35 2.86
CA ARG A 68 34.24 -22.11 3.65
C ARG A 68 33.38 -21.02 3.01
N VAL A 69 33.53 -20.81 1.69
CA VAL A 69 32.80 -19.77 0.96
C VAL A 69 31.32 -20.11 0.85
N LYS A 70 30.98 -21.39 0.65
CA LYS A 70 29.61 -21.91 0.71
C LYS A 70 28.94 -21.60 2.04
N ALA A 71 29.59 -21.88 3.17
CA ALA A 71 29.05 -21.56 4.49
C ALA A 71 28.84 -20.04 4.68
N GLY A 72 29.73 -19.21 4.13
CA GLY A 72 29.58 -17.75 4.11
C GLY A 72 28.33 -17.30 3.35
N ALA A 73 28.12 -17.84 2.14
CA ALA A 73 26.95 -17.56 1.32
C ALA A 73 25.64 -18.04 1.95
N GLU A 74 25.61 -19.24 2.54
CA GLU A 74 24.44 -19.75 3.26
C GLU A 74 24.08 -18.86 4.45
N LYS A 75 25.09 -18.39 5.19
CA LYS A 75 24.89 -17.48 6.32
C LYS A 75 24.37 -16.12 5.87
N ALA A 76 24.92 -15.54 4.81
CA ALA A 76 24.44 -14.28 4.25
C ALA A 76 22.99 -14.42 3.77
N HIS A 77 22.68 -15.51 3.05
CA HIS A 77 21.35 -15.78 2.53
C HIS A 77 20.33 -15.99 3.67
N SER A 78 20.69 -16.74 4.71
CA SER A 78 19.84 -16.94 5.88
C SER A 78 19.53 -15.63 6.61
N ARG A 79 20.53 -14.74 6.78
CA ARG A 79 20.34 -13.43 7.40
C ARG A 79 19.44 -12.52 6.55
N PHE A 80 19.66 -12.50 5.24
CA PHE A 80 18.83 -11.71 4.34
C PHE A 80 17.37 -12.19 4.39
N ARG A 81 17.14 -13.50 4.35
CA ARG A 81 15.81 -14.09 4.46
C ARG A 81 15.13 -13.77 5.78
N GLU A 82 15.83 -13.92 6.91
CA GLU A 82 15.30 -13.58 8.23
C GLU A 82 14.92 -12.09 8.31
N HIS A 83 15.77 -11.22 7.77
CA HIS A 83 15.48 -9.80 7.70
C HIS A 83 14.26 -9.50 6.82
N LEU A 84 14.14 -10.16 5.66
CA LEU A 84 12.98 -10.03 4.78
C LEU A 84 11.69 -10.52 5.43
N ASP A 85 11.74 -11.60 6.21
CA ASP A 85 10.55 -12.11 6.92
C ASP A 85 10.10 -11.10 7.98
N ARG A 86 11.02 -10.54 8.77
CA ARG A 86 10.70 -9.49 9.75
C ARG A 86 10.18 -8.21 9.09
N ALA A 87 10.84 -7.77 8.02
CA ALA A 87 10.39 -6.63 7.23
C ALA A 87 8.98 -6.90 6.68
N GLY A 88 8.76 -8.07 6.09
CA GLY A 88 7.48 -8.49 5.53
C GLY A 88 6.33 -8.42 6.54
N THR A 89 6.56 -8.86 7.79
CA THR A 89 5.57 -8.72 8.87
C THR A 89 5.26 -7.25 9.17
N ARG A 90 6.29 -6.41 9.38
CA ARG A 90 6.10 -4.98 9.67
C ARG A 90 5.35 -4.26 8.55
N TRP A 91 5.67 -4.56 7.29
CA TRP A 91 4.99 -3.96 6.13
C TRP A 91 3.57 -4.49 5.94
N ALA A 92 3.29 -5.75 6.30
CA ALA A 92 1.92 -6.27 6.34
C ALA A 92 1.07 -5.53 7.37
N GLU A 93 1.62 -5.27 8.56
CA GLU A 93 0.95 -4.49 9.61
C GLU A 93 0.65 -3.06 9.16
N LEU A 94 1.62 -2.39 8.51
CA LEU A 94 1.42 -1.03 7.97
C LEU A 94 0.31 -1.00 6.91
N ARG A 95 0.30 -1.97 5.98
CA ARG A 95 -0.77 -2.07 4.96
C ARG A 95 -2.14 -2.32 5.59
N GLU A 96 -2.19 -3.16 6.60
CA GLU A 96 -3.44 -3.44 7.31
C GLU A 96 -3.92 -2.21 8.09
N GLY A 97 -3.02 -1.50 8.78
CA GLY A 97 -3.31 -0.25 9.48
C GLY A 97 -3.86 0.82 8.54
N TYR A 98 -3.17 1.04 7.41
CA TYR A 98 -3.63 1.95 6.36
C TYR A 98 -5.03 1.55 5.84
N SER A 99 -5.25 0.26 5.56
CA SER A 99 -6.54 -0.23 5.05
C SER A 99 -7.67 -0.01 6.07
N ARG A 100 -7.40 -0.28 7.36
CA ARG A 100 -8.34 -0.06 8.46
C ARG A 100 -8.68 1.42 8.63
N GLN A 101 -7.68 2.30 8.55
CA GLN A 101 -7.90 3.74 8.60
C GLN A 101 -8.82 4.19 7.45
N ARG A 102 -8.51 3.78 6.22
CA ARG A 102 -9.32 4.12 5.04
C ARG A 102 -10.74 3.55 5.10
N GLU A 103 -10.91 2.37 5.66
CA GLU A 103 -12.22 1.77 5.89
C GLU A 103 -13.03 2.58 6.92
N ALA A 104 -12.39 3.04 8.00
CA ALA A 104 -13.03 3.88 9.01
C ALA A 104 -13.49 5.22 8.43
N GLU A 105 -12.62 5.90 7.67
CA GLU A 105 -12.95 7.16 6.99
C GLU A 105 -14.11 6.99 5.99
N LEU A 106 -14.12 5.89 5.23
CA LEU A 106 -15.20 5.59 4.28
C LEU A 106 -16.53 5.32 5.00
N LYS A 107 -16.48 4.61 6.13
CA LYS A 107 -17.66 4.35 6.97
C LYS A 107 -18.20 5.62 7.59
N GLU A 108 -17.33 6.52 8.04
CA GLU A 108 -17.72 7.83 8.59
C GLU A 108 -18.44 8.67 7.53
N LEU A 109 -17.87 8.77 6.33
CA LEU A 109 -18.50 9.50 5.23
C LEU A 109 -19.83 8.86 4.80
N GLY A 110 -19.92 7.52 4.82
CA GLY A 110 -21.17 6.79 4.59
C GLY A 110 -22.26 7.12 5.63
N ALA A 111 -21.90 7.18 6.91
CA ALA A 111 -22.84 7.54 7.97
C ALA A 111 -23.34 8.98 7.84
N GLN A 112 -22.47 9.92 7.46
CA GLN A 112 -22.87 11.30 7.14
C GLN A 112 -23.88 11.34 5.99
N MET A 113 -23.62 10.56 4.93
CA MET A 113 -24.52 10.43 3.78
C MET A 113 -25.89 9.86 4.15
N ASP A 114 -25.95 8.80 4.96
CA ASP A 114 -27.23 8.22 5.41
C ASP A 114 -28.06 9.25 6.19
N GLY A 115 -27.40 10.07 7.01
CA GLY A 115 -28.02 11.21 7.70
C GLY A 115 -28.62 12.23 6.73
N TRP A 116 -27.90 12.58 5.67
CA TRP A 116 -28.38 13.51 4.65
C TRP A 116 -29.53 12.95 3.82
N VAL A 117 -29.46 11.69 3.40
CA VAL A 117 -30.57 11.02 2.69
C VAL A 117 -31.82 10.99 3.55
N ALA A 118 -31.69 10.75 4.85
CA ALA A 118 -32.81 10.78 5.79
C ALA A 118 -33.35 12.20 6.03
N ALA A 119 -32.50 13.23 6.00
CA ALA A 119 -32.93 14.63 6.06
C ALA A 119 -33.68 15.03 4.78
N HIS A 120 -33.13 14.71 3.60
CA HIS A 120 -33.75 14.96 2.30
C HIS A 120 -35.16 14.34 2.19
N LYS A 121 -35.34 13.10 2.63
CA LYS A 121 -36.64 12.42 2.62
C LYS A 121 -37.70 13.05 3.54
N ARG A 122 -37.28 13.78 4.58
CA ARG A 122 -38.17 14.43 5.55
C ARG A 122 -38.43 15.90 5.22
N SER A 123 -37.60 16.50 4.36
CA SER A 123 -37.68 17.90 3.96
C SER A 123 -38.60 18.07 2.75
N ARG A 124 -39.22 19.24 2.59
CA ARG A 124 -39.81 19.61 1.29
C ARG A 124 -38.66 19.81 0.30
N ALA A 125 -38.89 19.58 -0.99
CA ALA A 125 -37.82 19.61 -2.01
C ALA A 125 -37.07 20.96 -2.06
N GLU A 126 -37.71 22.05 -1.64
CA GLU A 126 -37.15 23.41 -1.55
C GLU A 126 -36.26 23.62 -0.31
N ASP A 127 -36.42 22.81 0.75
CA ASP A 127 -35.70 22.90 2.02
C ASP A 127 -34.55 21.86 2.10
N SER A 128 -34.17 21.26 0.97
CA SER A 128 -33.09 20.27 0.94
C SER A 128 -31.77 20.89 0.51
N LEU A 129 -30.78 20.82 1.40
CA LEU A 129 -29.40 21.26 1.15
C LEU A 129 -28.67 20.51 0.03
N LEU A 130 -29.16 19.33 -0.37
CA LEU A 130 -28.56 18.52 -1.44
C LEU A 130 -29.56 18.20 -2.52
N THR A 131 -29.13 18.32 -3.77
CA THR A 131 -29.89 17.84 -4.93
C THR A 131 -29.84 16.31 -5.02
N ARG A 132 -30.80 15.74 -5.74
CA ARG A 132 -30.85 14.29 -6.00
C ARG A 132 -29.62 13.80 -6.78
N GLU A 133 -29.10 14.62 -7.68
CA GLU A 133 -27.91 14.30 -8.49
C GLU A 133 -26.63 14.26 -7.64
N GLU A 134 -26.49 15.17 -6.69
CA GLU A 134 -25.37 15.19 -5.73
C GLU A 134 -25.40 14.00 -4.78
N LEU A 135 -26.58 13.65 -4.27
CA LEU A 135 -26.75 12.45 -3.43
C LEU A 135 -26.38 11.18 -4.19
N ASP A 136 -26.79 11.07 -5.45
CA ASP A 136 -26.46 9.92 -6.29
C ASP A 136 -24.96 9.89 -6.65
N PHE A 137 -24.34 11.04 -6.91
CA PHE A 137 -22.91 11.16 -7.13
C PHE A 137 -22.11 10.64 -5.93
N ILE A 138 -22.40 11.14 -4.72
CA ILE A 138 -21.66 10.74 -3.51
C ILE A 138 -21.91 9.27 -3.18
N THR A 139 -23.15 8.77 -3.36
CA THR A 139 -23.49 7.36 -3.15
C THR A 139 -22.71 6.43 -4.08
N ARG A 140 -22.66 6.77 -5.39
CA ARG A 140 -21.85 6.02 -6.37
C ARG A 140 -20.35 6.13 -6.06
N GLY A 141 -19.89 7.29 -5.64
CA GLY A 141 -18.51 7.54 -5.23
C GLY A 141 -18.09 6.66 -4.06
N LEU A 142 -18.89 6.61 -2.99
CA LEU A 142 -18.64 5.75 -1.81
C LEU A 142 -18.58 4.27 -2.19
N LYS A 143 -19.51 3.81 -3.02
CA LYS A 143 -19.51 2.41 -3.51
C LYS A 143 -18.23 2.12 -4.29
N ASN A 144 -17.83 3.02 -5.19
CA ASN A 144 -16.61 2.85 -5.99
C ASN A 144 -15.35 2.85 -5.11
N SER A 145 -15.22 3.79 -4.18
CA SER A 145 -14.11 3.83 -3.23
C SER A 145 -14.05 2.56 -2.36
N GLY A 146 -15.21 2.00 -1.98
CA GLY A 146 -15.29 0.75 -1.24
C GLY A 146 -14.78 -0.46 -2.04
N GLU A 147 -15.12 -0.56 -3.33
CA GLU A 147 -14.59 -1.61 -4.21
C GLU A 147 -13.09 -1.45 -4.48
N LEU A 148 -12.61 -0.21 -4.68
CA LEU A 148 -11.18 0.08 -4.82
C LEU A 148 -10.40 -0.28 -3.55
N LEU A 149 -10.95 -0.02 -2.37
CA LEU A 149 -10.33 -0.40 -1.10
C LEU A 149 -10.26 -1.93 -0.93
N LYS A 150 -11.31 -2.67 -1.31
CA LYS A 150 -11.27 -4.14 -1.35
C LYS A 150 -10.20 -4.66 -2.30
N ASN A 151 -10.07 -4.05 -3.48
CA ASN A 151 -9.04 -4.41 -4.46
C ASN A 151 -7.64 -4.15 -3.90
N LEU A 152 -7.44 -2.99 -3.25
CA LEU A 152 -6.18 -2.65 -2.60
C LEU A 152 -5.77 -3.67 -1.54
N ARG A 153 -6.71 -4.14 -0.70
CA ARG A 153 -6.45 -5.16 0.32
C ARG A 153 -5.95 -6.49 -0.27
N ASN A 154 -6.41 -6.84 -1.46
CA ASN A 154 -6.03 -8.08 -2.15
C ASN A 154 -4.79 -7.92 -3.03
N ALA A 155 -4.38 -6.69 -3.34
CA ALA A 155 -3.25 -6.41 -4.20
C ALA A 155 -1.91 -6.74 -3.52
N ARG A 156 -0.96 -7.23 -4.32
CA ARG A 156 0.40 -7.59 -3.89
C ARG A 156 1.42 -7.09 -4.90
N GLY A 157 2.67 -6.99 -4.49
CA GLY A 157 3.76 -6.57 -5.36
C GLY A 157 3.54 -5.19 -5.96
N HIS A 158 3.98 -5.04 -7.21
CA HIS A 158 3.85 -3.81 -7.98
C HIS A 158 2.39 -3.38 -8.21
N VAL A 159 1.45 -4.34 -8.20
CA VAL A 159 0.02 -4.09 -8.36
C VAL A 159 -0.55 -3.33 -7.16
N TRP A 160 0.05 -3.50 -5.98
CA TRP A 160 -0.39 -2.81 -4.76
C TRP A 160 -0.26 -1.29 -4.87
N LYS A 161 0.87 -0.81 -5.40
CA LYS A 161 1.09 0.64 -5.61
C LYS A 161 0.05 1.23 -6.55
N THR A 162 -0.17 0.58 -7.69
CA THR A 162 -1.20 1.00 -8.66
C THR A 162 -2.59 1.03 -8.03
N ALA A 163 -2.96 0.00 -7.26
CA ALA A 163 -4.25 -0.06 -6.57
C ALA A 163 -4.38 1.05 -5.52
N ARG A 164 -3.30 1.39 -4.81
CA ARG A 164 -3.28 2.50 -3.84
C ARG A 164 -3.49 3.83 -4.55
N ASP A 165 -2.74 4.08 -5.61
CA ASP A 165 -2.81 5.35 -6.34
C ASP A 165 -4.21 5.57 -6.93
N GLN A 166 -4.83 4.51 -7.46
CA GLN A 166 -6.22 4.54 -7.93
C GLN A 166 -7.20 4.85 -6.80
N TYR A 167 -7.06 4.17 -5.66
CA TYR A 167 -7.89 4.43 -4.49
C TYR A 167 -7.73 5.87 -4.00
N GLU A 168 -6.49 6.35 -3.82
CA GLU A 168 -6.20 7.69 -3.31
C GLU A 168 -6.67 8.80 -4.25
N ALA A 169 -6.54 8.61 -5.56
CA ALA A 169 -7.06 9.55 -6.55
C ALA A 169 -8.59 9.64 -6.46
N ASN A 170 -9.28 8.50 -6.41
CA ASN A 170 -10.74 8.46 -6.29
C ASN A 170 -11.22 9.03 -4.95
N TRP A 171 -10.52 8.71 -3.86
CA TRP A 171 -10.83 9.19 -2.52
C TRP A 171 -10.69 10.71 -2.42
N ARG A 172 -9.58 11.28 -2.94
CA ARG A 172 -9.38 12.73 -3.00
C ARG A 172 -10.45 13.42 -3.83
N GLU A 173 -10.83 12.86 -4.97
CA GLU A 173 -11.90 13.41 -5.80
C GLU A 173 -13.25 13.40 -5.06
N LEU A 174 -13.58 12.30 -4.38
CA LEU A 174 -14.81 12.19 -3.59
C LEU A 174 -14.83 13.20 -2.43
N GLN A 175 -13.72 13.34 -1.70
CA GLN A 175 -13.61 14.31 -0.61
C GLN A 175 -13.70 15.75 -1.11
N GLU A 176 -13.02 16.08 -2.21
CA GLU A 176 -13.03 17.42 -2.78
C GLU A 176 -14.42 17.80 -3.29
N ARG A 177 -15.08 16.90 -4.05
CA ARG A 177 -16.44 17.16 -4.54
C ARG A 177 -17.46 17.20 -3.41
N SER A 178 -17.36 16.33 -2.40
CA SER A 178 -18.23 16.42 -1.21
C SER A 178 -17.98 17.68 -0.38
N ARG A 179 -16.76 18.24 -0.38
CA ARG A 179 -16.48 19.57 0.19
C ARG A 179 -17.11 20.70 -0.63
N ARG A 180 -17.00 20.66 -1.95
CA ARG A 180 -17.59 21.70 -2.83
C ARG A 180 -19.11 21.74 -2.74
N ILE A 181 -19.76 20.58 -2.80
CA ILE A 181 -21.20 20.46 -2.60
C ILE A 181 -21.64 21.10 -1.26
N ARG A 182 -20.85 20.94 -0.20
CA ARG A 182 -21.08 21.60 1.09
C ARG A 182 -20.85 23.11 1.07
N ALA A 183 -19.88 23.59 0.30
CA ALA A 183 -19.56 25.01 0.20
C ALA A 183 -20.58 25.78 -0.65
N ASP A 184 -21.03 25.18 -1.75
CA ASP A 184 -22.01 25.79 -2.66
C ASP A 184 -23.40 25.86 -2.00
N GLY A 185 -23.80 24.83 -1.24
CA GLY A 185 -25.04 24.87 -0.44
C GLY A 185 -25.06 25.95 0.67
N ALA A 186 -23.90 26.37 1.17
CA ALA A 186 -23.80 27.43 2.18
C ALA A 186 -23.85 28.86 1.58
N LEU A 187 -23.53 29.01 0.29
CA LEU A 187 -23.62 30.29 -0.41
C LEU A 187 -25.06 30.62 -0.81
N ASP A 188 -25.90 29.62 -1.09
CA ASP A 188 -27.34 29.82 -1.33
C ASP A 188 -28.10 30.27 -0.06
N GLU A 189 -27.68 29.84 1.14
CA GLU A 189 -28.25 30.33 2.41
C GLU A 189 -27.87 31.79 2.73
N SER A 190 -26.71 32.24 2.24
CA SER A 190 -26.21 33.60 2.50
C SER A 190 -26.87 34.67 1.61
N GLY A 191 -27.68 34.25 0.63
CA GLY A 191 -28.41 35.13 -0.29
C GLY A 191 -29.81 35.57 0.19
N ALA A 192 -30.30 35.05 1.32
CA ALA A 192 -31.64 35.37 1.83
C ALA A 192 -31.66 36.53 2.85
N SER A 193 -31.58 37.78 2.31
CA SER A 193 -32.26 39.07 2.67
C SER A 193 -32.16 39.69 4.10
N PRO A 194 -32.11 41.05 4.27
CA PRO A 194 -33.32 41.94 4.17
C PRO A 194 -33.06 43.44 3.80
N PRO A 195 -34.05 44.38 3.73
CA PRO A 195 -35.51 44.31 3.57
C PRO A 195 -36.01 44.69 2.15
#